data_AF-A0A940XL62-F1
#
_entry.id   AF-A0A940XL62-F1
#
_cell.length_a   1.000
_cell.length_b   1.000
_cell.length_c   1.000
_cell.angle_alpha   90.00
_cell.angle_beta   90.00
_cell.angle_gamma   90.00
#
_symmetry.space_group_name_H-M   'P 1'
#
loop_
_entity.id
_entity.type
_entity.pdbx_description
1 polymer ?
#
loop_
_entity_poly.entity_id
_entity_poly.type
_entity_poly.pdbx_seq_one_letter_code
_entity_poly.pdbx_strand_id
1 'polypeptide(L)' 'MAGGRAVGVRVIGVATGRASAGDLHDADGVLDGLTDTDTVLAAIGV' A
#
# COMPACT_ATOMS: atom_id res chain seq x y z
N MET A 1 4.69 8.95 -2.16
CA MET A 1 4.91 7.73 -2.98
C MET A 1 6.02 7.87 -4.04
N ALA A 2 6.89 8.89 -4.00
CA ALA A 2 7.78 9.18 -5.14
C ALA A 2 8.96 8.19 -5.32
N GLY A 3 9.45 7.55 -4.25
CA GLY A 3 10.67 6.71 -4.31
C GLY A 3 10.48 5.33 -4.95
N GLY A 4 9.42 4.60 -4.59
CA GLY A 4 9.18 3.24 -5.10
C GLY A 4 8.79 3.23 -6.58
N ARG A 5 7.90 4.14 -6.98
CA ARG A 5 7.47 4.24 -8.39
C ARG A 5 8.63 4.59 -9.34
N ALA A 6 9.59 5.38 -8.86
CA ALA A 6 10.76 5.80 -9.65
C ALA A 6 11.68 4.64 -10.07
N VAL A 7 11.60 3.49 -9.39
CA VAL A 7 12.41 2.31 -9.69
C VAL A 7 11.59 1.14 -10.26
N GLY A 8 10.37 1.41 -10.73
CA GLY A 8 9.52 0.42 -11.40
C GLY A 8 8.96 -0.68 -10.49
N VAL A 9 8.97 -0.47 -9.16
CA VAL A 9 8.34 -1.41 -8.22
C VAL A 9 6.91 -1.00 -7.94
N ARG A 10 6.07 -2.02 -7.71
CA ARG A 10 4.69 -1.87 -7.23
C ARG A 10 4.70 -1.35 -5.78
N VAL A 11 3.88 -0.35 -5.50
CA VAL A 11 3.76 0.31 -4.19
C VAL A 11 2.40 0.00 -3.59
N ILE A 12 2.38 -0.62 -2.41
CA ILE A 12 1.18 -0.79 -1.59
C ILE A 12 1.23 0.21 -0.44
N GLY A 13 0.25 1.14 -0.40
CA GLY A 13 0.08 2.07 0.70
C GLY A 13 -0.64 1.42 1.88
N VAL A 14 -0.23 1.76 3.11
CA VAL A 14 -0.89 1.26 4.33
C VAL A 14 -1.24 2.45 5.23
N ALA A 15 -2.53 2.63 5.51
CA ALA A 15 -3.07 3.78 6.24
C ALA A 15 -2.97 3.65 7.78
N THR A 16 -1.86 3.10 8.29
CA THR A 16 -1.61 2.96 9.74
C THR A 16 -0.89 4.16 10.34
N GLY A 17 -0.51 5.14 9.50
CA GLY A 17 0.20 6.35 9.89
C GLY A 17 -0.70 7.58 10.01
N ARG A 18 -0.12 8.76 9.80
CA ARG A 18 -0.89 10.02 9.77
C ARG A 18 -1.62 10.27 8.45
N ALA A 19 -1.18 9.62 7.38
CA ALA A 19 -1.83 9.69 6.08
C ALA A 19 -3.06 8.79 6.08
N SER A 20 -4.20 9.35 5.67
CA SER A 20 -5.43 8.58 5.44
C SER A 20 -5.31 7.74 4.18
N ALA A 21 -6.20 6.75 4.00
CA ALA A 21 -6.26 5.97 2.76
C ALA A 21 -6.45 6.87 1.51
N GLY A 22 -7.20 7.97 1.63
CA GLY A 22 -7.39 8.95 0.54
C GLY A 22 -6.10 9.69 0.16
N ASP A 23 -5.20 9.90 1.12
CA ASP A 23 -3.90 10.55 0.87
C ASP A 23 -2.92 9.61 0.13
N LEU A 24 -3.24 8.32 0.06
CA LEU A 24 -2.39 7.28 -0.55
C LEU A 24 -2.86 6.88 -1.96
N HIS A 25 -3.70 7.68 -2.61
CA HIS A 25 -4.29 7.40 -3.93
C HIS A 25 -3.28 7.14 -5.07
N ASP A 26 -2.02 7.57 -4.90
CA ASP A 26 -0.94 7.33 -5.86
C ASP A 26 -0.29 5.92 -5.75
N ALA A 27 -0.67 5.10 -4.76
CA ALA A 27 -0.24 3.70 -4.68
C ALA A 27 -1.00 2.81 -5.67
N ASP A 28 -0.38 1.69 -6.02
CA ASP A 28 -0.98 0.64 -6.85
C ASP A 28 -2.00 -0.21 -6.07
N GLY A 29 -2.07 -0.04 -4.75
CA GLY A 29 -3.07 -0.61 -3.85
C GLY A 29 -3.00 0.04 -2.48
N VAL A 30 -4.12 0.10 -1.77
CA VAL A 30 -4.19 0.70 -0.43
C VAL A 30 -4.82 -0.29 0.54
N LEU A 31 -4.21 -0.44 1.72
CA LEU A 31 -4.70 -1.23 2.83
C LEU A 31 -4.98 -0.31 4.04
N ASP A 32 -6.07 -0.58 4.75
CA ASP A 32 -6.39 0.13 5.99
C ASP A 32 -5.51 -0.31 7.17
N GLY A 33 -4.88 -1.49 7.08
CA GLY A 33 -4.02 -2.04 8.12
C GLY A 33 -3.35 -3.36 7.71
N LEU A 34 -2.59 -3.94 8.64
CA LEU A 34 -1.83 -5.19 8.44
C LEU A 34 -2.32 -6.34 9.34
N THR A 35 -3.49 -6.19 9.94
CA THR A 35 -4.04 -7.15 10.91
C THR A 35 -4.57 -8.42 10.25
N ASP A 36 -4.96 -8.35 8.98
CA ASP A 36 -5.41 -9.49 8.19
C ASP A 36 -4.28 -9.93 7.25
N THR A 37 -3.66 -11.07 7.60
CA THR A 37 -2.52 -11.62 6.84
C THR A 37 -2.92 -12.07 5.44
N ASP A 38 -4.11 -12.63 5.27
CA ASP A 38 -4.57 -13.13 3.96
C ASP A 38 -4.78 -11.96 3.00
N THR A 39 -5.37 -10.87 3.50
CA THR A 39 -5.51 -9.63 2.73
C THR A 39 -4.16 -9.04 2.33
N VAL A 40 -3.15 -9.08 3.22
CA VAL A 40 -1.80 -8.59 2.90
C VAL A 40 -1.13 -9.46 1.83
N LEU A 41 -1.22 -10.79 1.93
CA LEU A 41 -0.64 -11.71 0.95
C LEU A 41 -1.28 -11.54 -0.43
N ALA A 42 -2.61 -11.43 -0.50
CA ALA A 42 -3.33 -11.14 -1.73
C ALA A 42 -2.90 -9.79 -2.33
N ALA A 43 -2.65 -8.78 -1.49
CA ALA A 43 -2.20 -7.47 -1.94
C ALA A 43 -0.79 -7.51 -2.55
N ILE A 44 0.13 -8.34 -2.05
CA ILE A 44 1.50 -8.47 -2.60
C ILE A 44 1.61 -9.54 -3.71
N GLY A 45 0.57 -10.34 -3.94
CA GLY A 45 0.49 -11.32 -5.02
C GLY A 45 1.10 -12.68 -4.68
N VAL A 46 1.02 -13.07 -3.41
CA VAL A 46 1.40 -14.42 -2.90
C VAL A 46 0.18 -15.32 -2.85
#